data_AF-A0A2S3VIB7-F1
#
_entry.id   AF-A0A2S3VIB7-F1
#
_cell.length_a   1.000
_cell.length_b   1.000
_cell.length_c   1.000
_cell.angle_alpha   90.00
_cell.angle_beta   90.00
_cell.angle_gamma   90.00
#
_symmetry.space_group_name_H-M   'P 1'
#
loop_
_entity.id
_entity.type
_entity.pdbx_description
1 polymer ?
#
loop_
_entity_poly.entity_id
_entity_poly.type
_entity_poly.pdbx_seq_one_letter_code
_entity_poly.pdbx_strand_id
1 'polypeptide(L)'
;MTITLLTPNQLGVLDHRIAARADALIAARTGRIQIKPKPKPSKEIPPNNRGRPPKSIANPFYLLIGPTTNYGRYPLFAMDIFEGIARLDWHDRGTSTGGKSMPLSVRNLVIILEYLEKVTSESVCQTLRIAERHAQRYVKAIELIIPHMMKAKPKSLILNMEEIHEPGNHDWEDVDELTQPSTDELAKLHHDLRTLGAIELPPHV
;
A
#
# COMPACT_ATOMS: atom_id res chain seq x y z
N MET A 1 -25.57 -34.89 -10.79
CA MET A 1 -26.21 -33.57 -10.98
C MET A 1 -25.98 -33.15 -12.42
N THR A 2 -27.02 -33.07 -13.24
CA THR A 2 -26.89 -32.69 -14.66
C THR A 2 -26.68 -31.19 -14.78
N ILE A 3 -25.55 -30.77 -15.33
CA ILE A 3 -25.29 -29.36 -15.68
C ILE A 3 -26.19 -29.02 -16.86
N THR A 4 -27.32 -28.37 -16.60
CA THR A 4 -28.16 -27.79 -17.65
C THR A 4 -27.45 -26.58 -18.23
N LEU A 5 -26.83 -26.76 -19.40
CA LEU A 5 -26.23 -25.68 -20.16
C LEU A 5 -27.34 -24.77 -20.72
N LEU A 6 -27.13 -23.46 -20.61
CA LEU A 6 -28.04 -22.45 -21.15
C LEU A 6 -28.13 -22.60 -22.67
N THR A 7 -29.35 -22.60 -23.21
CA THR A 7 -29.54 -22.54 -24.67
C THR A 7 -29.03 -21.20 -25.21
N PRO A 8 -28.63 -21.11 -26.49
CA PRO A 8 -28.09 -19.87 -27.08
C PRO A 8 -29.02 -18.65 -26.90
N ASN A 9 -30.33 -18.87 -26.97
CA ASN A 9 -31.32 -17.81 -26.73
C ASN A 9 -31.35 -17.36 -25.27
N GLN A 10 -31.26 -18.29 -24.32
CA GLN A 10 -31.21 -17.95 -22.89
C GLN A 10 -29.90 -17.22 -22.52
N LEU A 11 -28.81 -17.54 -23.20
CA LEU A 11 -27.53 -16.84 -23.05
C LEU A 11 -27.64 -15.40 -23.56
N GLY A 12 -28.23 -15.17 -24.74
CA GLY A 12 -28.43 -13.83 -25.28
C GLY A 12 -29.34 -12.95 -24.41
N VAL A 13 -30.41 -13.52 -23.85
CA VAL A 13 -31.28 -12.82 -22.89
C VAL A 13 -30.53 -12.45 -21.61
N LEU A 14 -29.68 -13.36 -21.12
CA LEU A 14 -28.87 -13.11 -19.92
C LEU A 14 -27.83 -12.01 -20.17
N ASP A 15 -27.16 -12.06 -21.31
CA ASP A 15 -26.14 -11.08 -21.71
C ASP A 15 -26.73 -9.67 -21.83
N HIS A 16 -27.86 -9.52 -22.52
CA HIS A 16 -28.60 -8.25 -22.59
C HIS A 16 -28.98 -7.71 -21.21
N ARG A 17 -29.40 -8.59 -20.30
CA ARG A 17 -29.79 -8.20 -18.94
C ARG A 17 -28.59 -7.79 -18.08
N ILE A 18 -27.44 -8.44 -18.26
CA ILE A 18 -26.19 -8.08 -17.59
C ILE A 18 -25.67 -6.74 -18.14
N ALA A 19 -25.64 -6.58 -19.47
CA ALA A 19 -25.24 -5.34 -20.13
C ALA A 19 -26.09 -4.14 -19.65
N ALA A 20 -27.42 -4.26 -19.67
CA ALA A 20 -28.31 -3.20 -19.21
C ALA A 20 -28.08 -2.83 -17.72
N ARG A 21 -27.78 -3.81 -16.86
CA ARG A 21 -27.44 -3.54 -15.45
C ARG A 21 -26.07 -2.89 -15.30
N ALA A 22 -25.08 -3.31 -16.10
CA ALA A 22 -23.76 -2.70 -16.12
C ALA A 22 -23.86 -1.23 -16.55
N ASP A 23 -24.60 -0.95 -17.62
CA ASP A 23 -24.85 0.41 -18.11
C ASP A 23 -25.58 1.26 -17.07
N ALA A 24 -26.59 0.70 -16.39
CA ALA A 24 -27.29 1.40 -15.31
C ALA A 24 -26.36 1.73 -14.12
N LEU A 25 -25.45 0.82 -13.76
CA LEU A 25 -24.45 1.04 -12.70
C LEU A 25 -23.41 2.08 -13.11
N ILE A 26 -22.96 2.05 -14.37
CA ILE A 26 -22.06 3.04 -14.95
C ILE A 26 -22.74 4.41 -14.96
N ALA A 27 -23.99 4.50 -15.43
CA ALA A 27 -24.78 5.74 -15.45
C ALA A 27 -25.04 6.30 -14.04
N ALA A 28 -25.37 5.44 -13.07
CA ALA A 28 -25.53 5.84 -11.67
C ALA A 28 -24.22 6.34 -11.07
N ARG A 29 -23.08 5.74 -11.46
CA ARG A 29 -21.75 6.14 -11.00
C ARG A 29 -21.28 7.41 -11.68
N THR A 30 -21.50 7.59 -12.98
CA THR A 30 -21.17 8.83 -13.70
C THR A 30 -22.06 9.99 -13.24
N GLY A 31 -23.34 9.74 -12.92
CA GLY A 31 -24.23 10.70 -12.27
C GLY A 31 -23.75 11.13 -10.88
N ARG A 32 -23.23 10.20 -10.06
CA ARG A 32 -22.56 10.51 -8.79
C ARG A 32 -21.21 11.21 -8.97
N ILE A 33 -20.54 11.00 -10.11
CA ILE A 33 -19.29 11.65 -10.52
C ILE A 33 -19.57 12.92 -11.35
N GLN A 34 -20.82 13.40 -11.46
CA GLN A 34 -21.10 14.79 -11.82
C GLN A 34 -20.67 15.71 -10.66
N ILE A 35 -19.36 15.70 -10.43
CA ILE A 35 -18.58 16.81 -9.95
C ILE A 35 -18.98 17.95 -10.89
N LYS A 36 -19.74 18.91 -10.37
CA LYS A 36 -19.95 20.21 -11.01
C LYS A 36 -18.62 20.62 -11.64
N PRO A 37 -18.57 21.06 -12.91
CA PRO A 37 -17.30 21.37 -13.56
C PRO A 37 -16.50 22.28 -12.63
N LYS A 38 -15.38 21.75 -12.12
CA LYS A 38 -14.42 22.54 -11.36
C LYS A 38 -14.06 23.70 -12.29
N PRO A 39 -14.15 24.97 -11.85
CA PRO A 39 -13.67 26.06 -12.68
C PRO A 39 -12.23 25.74 -13.09
N LYS A 40 -11.89 26.09 -14.33
CA LYS A 40 -10.53 26.03 -14.93
C LYS A 40 -9.46 26.16 -13.85
N PRO A 41 -8.30 25.45 -13.95
CA PRO A 41 -7.25 25.51 -12.93
C PRO A 41 -6.91 26.98 -12.65
N SER A 42 -7.54 27.51 -11.61
CA SER A 42 -7.26 28.84 -11.12
C SER A 42 -5.89 28.68 -10.53
N LYS A 43 -4.93 29.35 -11.17
CA LYS A 43 -3.70 29.90 -10.61
C LYS A 43 -3.49 29.45 -9.17
N GLU A 44 -2.43 28.68 -8.93
CA GLU A 44 -1.75 28.50 -7.65
C GLU A 44 -2.49 29.25 -6.54
N ILE A 45 -3.32 28.53 -5.78
CA ILE A 45 -3.96 29.11 -4.60
C ILE A 45 -2.79 29.69 -3.81
N PRO A 46 -2.66 31.02 -3.67
CA PRO A 46 -1.55 31.57 -2.94
C PRO A 46 -1.64 30.96 -1.54
N PRO A 47 -0.55 30.43 -0.98
CA PRO A 47 -0.60 29.90 0.38
C PRO A 47 -1.18 31.00 1.25
N ASN A 48 -2.29 30.69 1.91
CA ASN A 48 -2.88 31.62 2.84
C ASN A 48 -1.88 31.76 3.99
N ASN A 49 -1.05 32.82 3.94
CA ASN A 49 -0.02 33.11 4.94
C ASN A 49 -0.60 33.49 6.31
N ARG A 50 -1.93 33.41 6.49
CA ARG A 50 -2.62 33.54 7.77
C ARG A 50 -2.99 32.16 8.28
N GLY A 51 -2.07 31.55 9.02
CA GLY A 51 -2.29 30.28 9.71
C GLY A 51 -1.00 29.64 10.21
N ARG A 52 -1.13 28.67 11.12
CA ARG A 52 -0.02 27.77 11.46
C ARG A 52 0.43 27.06 10.17
N PRO A 53 1.75 26.94 9.91
CA PRO A 53 2.23 26.27 8.70
C PRO A 53 1.64 24.85 8.60
N PRO A 54 1.33 24.40 7.38
CA PRO A 54 0.79 23.06 7.16
C PRO A 54 1.74 22.02 7.75
N LYS A 55 1.19 21.13 8.57
CA LYS A 55 1.99 20.13 9.27
C LYS A 55 2.53 19.10 8.28
N SER A 56 3.84 18.87 8.34
CA SER A 56 4.55 17.87 7.55
C SER A 56 5.25 16.91 8.49
N ILE A 57 4.98 15.62 8.33
CA ILE A 57 5.51 14.56 9.19
C ILE A 57 6.32 13.62 8.29
N ALA A 58 7.60 13.41 8.60
CA ALA A 58 8.40 12.39 7.93
C ALA A 58 7.95 11.00 8.40
N ASN A 59 7.70 10.10 7.46
CA ASN A 59 7.28 8.73 7.74
C ASN A 59 8.50 7.78 7.72
N PRO A 60 8.96 7.29 8.88
CA PRO A 60 10.12 6.40 8.95
C PRO A 60 9.82 4.98 8.46
N PHE A 61 8.55 4.63 8.21
CA PHE A 61 8.14 3.30 7.76
C PHE A 61 7.87 3.21 6.26
N TYR A 62 8.03 4.32 5.53
CA TYR A 62 7.83 4.34 4.09
C TYR A 62 8.70 3.28 3.40
N LEU A 63 8.10 2.44 2.56
CA LEU A 63 8.71 1.28 1.89
C LEU A 63 9.19 0.14 2.80
N LEU A 64 9.15 0.29 4.12
CA LEU A 64 9.56 -0.75 5.08
C LEU A 64 8.38 -1.62 5.56
N ILE A 65 7.17 -1.11 5.42
CA ILE A 65 5.92 -1.83 5.68
C ILE A 65 5.01 -1.78 4.44
N GLY A 66 4.24 -2.84 4.20
CA GLY A 66 3.33 -2.90 3.06
C GLY A 66 3.10 -4.32 2.55
N PRO A 67 2.19 -4.50 1.58
CA PRO A 67 1.84 -5.80 1.03
C PRO A 67 3.01 -6.52 0.35
N THR A 68 4.07 -5.80 -0.02
CA THR A 68 5.28 -6.33 -0.65
C THR A 68 6.37 -6.69 0.37
N THR A 69 6.16 -6.44 1.67
CA THR A 69 7.13 -6.77 2.72
C THR A 69 6.65 -7.93 3.57
N ASN A 70 7.54 -8.52 4.37
CA ASN A 70 7.21 -9.64 5.27
C ASN A 70 6.14 -9.28 6.34
N TYR A 71 5.85 -7.99 6.53
CA TYR A 71 4.81 -7.54 7.45
C TYR A 71 3.42 -7.49 6.82
N GLY A 72 3.35 -7.59 5.48
CA GLY A 72 2.12 -7.42 4.73
C GLY A 72 1.51 -6.02 4.90
N ARG A 73 0.29 -5.85 4.36
CA ARG A 73 -0.44 -4.58 4.49
C ARG A 73 -0.77 -4.27 5.94
N TYR A 74 -1.12 -5.27 6.74
CA TYR A 74 -1.55 -5.10 8.13
C TYR A 74 -0.46 -5.64 9.06
N PRO A 75 0.56 -4.84 9.42
CA PRO A 75 1.67 -5.29 10.23
C PRO A 75 1.18 -5.70 11.63
N LEU A 76 1.23 -7.00 11.93
CA LEU A 76 0.69 -7.57 13.17
C LEU A 76 1.22 -6.88 14.44
N PHE A 77 2.50 -6.47 14.44
CA PHE A 77 3.15 -5.80 15.57
C PHE A 77 2.56 -4.42 15.92
N ALA A 78 1.78 -3.81 15.02
CA ALA A 78 1.24 -2.46 15.17
C ALA A 78 -0.29 -2.39 15.01
N MET A 79 -0.97 -3.52 14.82
CA MET A 79 -2.41 -3.54 14.57
C MET A 79 -3.23 -2.99 15.74
N ASP A 80 -2.82 -3.32 16.97
CA ASP A 80 -3.39 -2.79 18.21
C ASP A 80 -3.25 -1.26 18.29
N ILE A 81 -2.11 -0.71 17.87
CA ILE A 81 -1.85 0.73 17.80
C ILE A 81 -2.79 1.39 16.80
N PHE A 82 -2.87 0.86 15.57
CA PHE A 82 -3.76 1.40 14.54
C PHE A 82 -5.22 1.39 14.99
N GLU A 83 -5.66 0.27 15.54
CA GLU A 83 -7.02 0.10 16.02
C GLU A 83 -7.36 1.00 17.20
N GLY A 84 -6.46 1.10 18.19
CA GLY A 84 -6.64 1.98 19.35
C GLY A 84 -6.75 3.44 18.93
N ILE A 85 -5.84 3.90 18.07
CA ILE A 85 -5.82 5.29 17.60
C ILE A 85 -7.00 5.58 16.68
N ALA A 86 -7.40 4.64 15.82
CA ALA A 86 -8.57 4.79 14.97
C ALA A 86 -9.87 5.01 15.77
N ARG A 87 -9.99 4.40 16.96
CA ARG A 87 -11.18 4.49 17.83
C ARG A 87 -11.25 5.74 18.69
N LEU A 88 -10.20 6.57 18.73
CA LEU A 88 -10.22 7.85 19.43
C LEU A 88 -11.31 8.78 18.88
N ASP A 89 -11.72 9.78 19.67
CA ASP A 89 -12.67 10.79 19.19
C ASP A 89 -11.95 11.83 18.32
N TRP A 90 -12.14 11.71 17.01
CA TRP A 90 -11.54 12.59 16.01
C TRP A 90 -12.40 13.78 15.63
N HIS A 91 -13.59 13.88 16.21
CA HIS A 91 -14.53 14.95 15.93
C HIS A 91 -14.51 15.92 17.09
N ASP A 92 -14.14 17.17 16.80
CA ASP A 92 -14.15 18.26 17.78
C ASP A 92 -15.60 18.56 18.19
N ARG A 93 -16.04 17.93 19.28
CA ARG A 93 -17.35 18.10 19.89
C ARG A 93 -17.16 18.57 21.33
N GLY A 94 -17.98 19.51 21.75
CA GLY A 94 -18.00 19.92 23.16
C GLY A 94 -18.42 18.75 24.05
N THR A 95 -17.81 18.64 25.23
CA THR A 95 -18.01 17.55 26.20
C THR A 95 -19.47 17.31 26.58
N SER A 96 -20.34 18.31 26.41
CA SER A 96 -21.78 18.27 26.70
C SER A 96 -22.66 17.92 25.49
N THR A 97 -22.11 17.89 24.27
CA THR A 97 -22.87 17.62 23.05
C THR A 97 -22.77 16.14 22.72
N GLY A 98 -23.71 15.34 23.25
CA GLY A 98 -23.81 13.92 22.93
C GLY A 98 -23.82 13.69 21.42
N GLY A 99 -22.99 12.76 20.94
CA GLY A 99 -22.86 12.46 19.52
C GLY A 99 -22.14 11.15 19.28
N LYS A 100 -22.41 10.52 18.12
CA LYS A 100 -21.76 9.26 17.74
C LYS A 100 -20.28 9.51 17.43
N SER A 101 -19.38 8.91 18.21
CA SER A 101 -17.97 8.81 17.83
C SER A 101 -17.87 7.94 16.57
N MET A 102 -17.30 8.49 15.50
CA MET A 102 -17.01 7.73 14.29
C MET A 102 -15.50 7.48 14.23
N PRO A 103 -15.07 6.21 14.26
CA PRO A 103 -13.67 5.87 14.18
C PRO A 103 -13.12 6.18 12.78
N LEU A 104 -11.81 6.44 12.71
CA LEU A 104 -11.10 6.50 11.44
C LEU A 104 -10.98 5.10 10.82
N SER A 105 -10.77 5.05 9.50
CA SER A 105 -10.52 3.80 8.81
C SER A 105 -9.08 3.34 9.06
N VAL A 106 -8.92 2.19 9.73
CA VAL A 106 -7.61 1.53 9.92
C VAL A 106 -6.92 1.30 8.58
N ARG A 107 -7.67 0.84 7.57
CA ARG A 107 -7.15 0.66 6.21
C ARG A 107 -6.54 1.94 5.65
N ASN A 108 -7.17 3.09 5.86
CA ASN A 108 -6.66 4.36 5.36
C ASN A 108 -5.40 4.81 6.12
N LEU A 109 -5.31 4.56 7.42
CA LEU A 109 -4.11 4.85 8.22
C LEU A 109 -2.91 4.03 7.71
N VAL A 110 -3.13 2.75 7.45
CA VAL A 110 -2.13 1.85 6.88
C VAL A 110 -1.69 2.32 5.49
N ILE A 111 -2.64 2.64 4.59
CA ILE A 111 -2.33 3.15 3.24
C ILE A 111 -1.46 4.41 3.29
N ILE A 112 -1.73 5.32 4.24
CA ILE A 112 -0.93 6.54 4.38
C ILE A 112 0.53 6.19 4.71
N LEU A 113 0.77 5.27 5.65
CA LEU A 113 2.14 4.88 6.02
C LEU A 113 2.83 3.99 4.98
N GLU A 114 2.07 3.23 4.20
CA GLU A 114 2.56 2.40 3.10
C GLU A 114 3.10 3.28 1.95
N TYR A 115 2.34 4.31 1.55
CA TYR A 115 2.60 5.04 0.29
C TYR A 115 3.20 6.43 0.44
N LEU A 116 3.19 7.05 1.62
CA LEU A 116 3.63 8.44 1.78
C LEU A 116 4.93 8.52 2.57
N GLU A 117 6.00 9.00 1.92
CA GLU A 117 7.26 9.36 2.58
C GLU A 117 7.08 10.56 3.53
N LYS A 118 6.31 11.57 3.09
CA LYS A 118 5.99 12.76 3.88
C LYS A 118 4.48 12.90 3.97
N VAL A 119 3.98 12.86 5.20
CA VAL A 119 2.56 12.94 5.51
C VAL A 119 2.18 14.40 5.75
N THR A 120 1.49 14.96 4.76
CA THR A 120 0.87 16.28 4.79
C THR A 120 -0.62 16.18 4.54
N SER A 121 -1.41 17.18 4.94
CA SER A 121 -2.85 17.21 4.65
C SER A 121 -3.13 17.09 3.15
N GLU A 122 -2.30 17.74 2.32
CA GLU A 122 -2.40 17.69 0.87
C GLU A 122 -2.14 16.29 0.31
N SER A 123 -1.03 15.65 0.68
CA SER A 123 -0.69 14.30 0.22
C SER A 123 -1.77 13.28 0.61
N VAL A 124 -2.34 13.41 1.81
CA VAL A 124 -3.43 12.55 2.28
C VAL A 124 -4.73 12.81 1.50
N CYS A 125 -5.07 14.08 1.21
CA CYS A 125 -6.22 14.42 0.37
C CYS A 125 -6.10 13.79 -1.03
N GLN A 126 -4.92 13.90 -1.64
CA GLN A 126 -4.67 13.38 -2.98
C GLN A 126 -4.74 11.84 -3.01
N THR A 127 -4.15 11.20 -2.01
CA THR A 127 -4.09 9.73 -1.90
C THR A 127 -5.44 9.11 -1.60
N LEU A 128 -6.17 9.64 -0.61
CA LEU A 128 -7.45 9.07 -0.16
C LEU A 128 -8.67 9.68 -0.86
N ARG A 129 -8.50 10.73 -1.67
CA ARG A 129 -9.58 11.47 -2.34
C ARG A 129 -10.66 11.97 -1.37
N ILE A 130 -10.23 12.49 -0.23
CA ILE A 130 -11.09 13.04 0.83
C ILE A 130 -10.91 14.56 0.96
N ALA A 131 -11.88 15.21 1.61
CA ALA A 131 -11.79 16.63 1.93
C ALA A 131 -10.71 16.94 2.98
N GLU A 132 -10.13 18.13 2.90
CA GLU A 132 -8.99 18.56 3.73
C GLU A 132 -9.25 18.43 5.23
N ARG A 133 -10.43 18.85 5.70
CA ARG A 133 -10.80 18.71 7.12
C ARG A 133 -10.75 17.27 7.63
N HIS A 134 -11.07 16.30 6.76
CA HIS A 134 -10.99 14.88 7.10
C HIS A 134 -9.54 14.38 7.02
N ALA A 135 -8.78 14.81 6.01
CA ALA A 135 -7.35 14.49 5.89
C ALA A 135 -6.53 14.97 7.10
N GLN A 136 -6.82 16.17 7.63
CA GLN A 136 -6.15 16.69 8.83
C GLN A 136 -6.27 15.75 10.04
N ARG A 137 -7.39 15.04 10.18
CA ARG A 137 -7.58 14.04 11.25
C ARG A 137 -6.67 12.84 11.06
N TYR A 138 -6.53 12.37 9.83
CA TYR A 138 -5.57 11.31 9.51
C TYR A 138 -4.13 11.76 9.74
N VAL A 139 -3.74 12.99 9.38
CA VAL A 139 -2.39 13.52 9.67
C VAL A 139 -2.11 13.53 11.17
N LYS A 140 -3.09 13.98 11.97
CA LYS A 140 -2.98 13.95 13.44
C LYS A 140 -2.97 12.52 14.00
N ALA A 141 -3.68 11.58 13.40
CA ALA A 141 -3.62 10.17 13.76
C ALA A 141 -2.24 9.57 13.49
N ILE A 142 -1.67 9.84 12.31
CA ILE A 142 -0.32 9.39 11.95
C ILE A 142 0.73 9.97 12.91
N GLU A 143 0.58 11.23 13.31
CA GLU A 143 1.45 11.85 14.31
C GLU A 143 1.47 11.06 15.63
N LEU A 144 0.33 10.54 16.06
CA LEU A 144 0.24 9.71 17.26
C LEU A 144 0.76 8.29 17.00
N ILE A 145 0.48 7.71 15.84
CA ILE A 145 0.87 6.34 15.49
C ILE A 145 2.38 6.17 15.43
N ILE A 146 3.09 7.07 14.76
CA ILE A 146 4.54 6.91 14.48
C ILE A 146 5.35 6.68 15.77
N PRO A 147 5.24 7.50 16.83
CA PRO A 147 5.96 7.27 18.08
C PRO A 147 5.67 5.91 18.74
N HIS A 148 4.42 5.44 18.68
CA HIS A 148 4.05 4.15 19.26
C HIS A 148 4.61 2.99 18.43
N MET A 149 4.51 3.05 17.10
CA MET A 149 5.11 2.05 16.21
C MET A 149 6.64 2.03 16.35
N MET A 150 7.27 3.18 16.52
CA MET A 150 8.72 3.27 16.75
C MET A 150 9.16 2.60 18.06
N LYS A 151 8.28 2.46 19.04
CA LYS A 151 8.55 1.72 20.29
C LYS A 151 8.23 0.22 20.15
N ALA A 152 7.21 -0.13 19.36
CA ALA A 152 6.75 -1.50 19.17
C ALA A 152 7.46 -2.26 18.03
N LYS A 153 8.35 -1.60 17.27
CA LYS A 153 9.01 -2.20 16.10
C LYS A 153 9.80 -3.48 16.46
N PRO A 154 9.64 -4.57 15.69
CA PRO A 154 10.41 -5.80 15.90
C PRO A 154 11.87 -5.60 15.51
N LYS A 155 12.76 -6.45 16.05
CA LYS A 155 14.21 -6.39 15.79
C LYS A 155 14.55 -6.42 14.30
N SER A 156 13.89 -7.27 13.52
CA SER A 156 14.06 -7.35 12.07
C SER A 156 13.74 -6.03 11.35
N LEU A 157 12.77 -5.25 11.84
CA LEU A 157 12.46 -3.93 11.28
C LEU A 157 13.52 -2.89 11.68
N ILE A 158 14.08 -2.99 12.88
CA ILE A 158 15.18 -2.11 13.34
C ILE A 158 16.38 -2.25 12.40
N LEU A 159 16.78 -3.50 12.13
CA LEU A 159 17.91 -3.79 11.23
C LEU A 159 17.69 -3.22 9.83
N ASN A 160 16.49 -3.41 9.26
CA ASN A 160 16.11 -2.85 7.96
C ASN A 160 16.12 -1.31 7.95
N MET A 161 15.74 -0.67 9.06
CA MET A 161 15.73 0.80 9.19
C MET A 161 17.14 1.39 9.33
N GLU A 162 18.07 0.66 9.95
CA GLU A 162 19.46 1.09 10.17
C GLU A 162 20.39 0.73 8.99
N GLU A 163 19.84 0.16 7.91
CA GLU A 163 20.60 -0.42 6.77
C GLU A 163 21.65 -1.45 7.22
N ILE A 164 21.44 -2.04 8.40
CA ILE A 164 22.27 -3.12 8.90
C ILE A 164 21.73 -4.39 8.25
N HIS A 165 22.26 -4.71 7.08
CA HIS A 165 22.12 -6.04 6.52
C HIS A 165 22.83 -7.02 7.45
N GLU A 166 22.08 -7.74 8.30
CA GLU A 166 22.61 -8.97 8.85
C GLU A 166 22.95 -9.89 7.66
N PRO A 167 24.19 -10.40 7.58
CA PRO A 167 24.51 -11.42 6.61
C PRO A 167 23.69 -12.66 6.97
N GLY A 168 22.61 -12.90 6.23
CA GLY A 168 21.87 -14.16 6.27
C GLY A 168 20.60 -14.14 7.12
N ASN A 169 19.50 -13.64 6.54
CA ASN A 169 18.24 -14.35 6.68
C ASN A 169 17.84 -14.85 5.29
N HIS A 170 18.65 -15.76 4.76
CA HIS A 170 18.17 -16.62 3.69
C HIS A 170 17.77 -17.91 4.37
N ASP A 171 16.52 -18.31 4.19
CA ASP A 171 15.93 -19.57 4.66
C ASP A 171 16.48 -20.77 3.86
N TRP A 172 17.77 -20.71 3.46
CA TRP A 172 18.49 -21.83 2.89
C TRP A 172 18.99 -22.64 4.07
N GLU A 173 18.31 -23.75 4.39
CA GLU A 173 18.72 -24.70 5.44
C GLU A 173 20.13 -25.28 5.21
N ASP A 174 20.74 -25.03 4.05
CA ASP A 174 21.99 -25.63 3.59
C ASP A 174 23.22 -24.69 3.68
N VAL A 175 23.12 -23.51 4.30
CA VAL A 175 24.26 -22.56 4.37
C VAL A 175 25.44 -23.14 5.17
N ASP A 176 25.17 -23.97 6.18
CA ASP A 176 26.20 -24.65 6.97
C ASP A 176 26.75 -25.92 6.28
N GLU A 177 26.09 -26.40 5.22
CA GLU A 177 26.53 -27.54 4.39
C GLU A 177 27.22 -27.10 3.08
N LEU A 178 27.64 -25.84 2.97
CA LEU A 178 28.48 -25.38 1.87
C LEU A 178 29.90 -25.93 2.04
N THR A 179 30.11 -27.20 1.69
CA THR A 179 31.44 -27.76 1.48
C THR A 179 32.13 -26.96 0.40
N GLN A 180 33.32 -26.42 0.71
CA GLN A 180 34.16 -25.76 -0.27
C GLN A 180 34.33 -26.72 -1.47
N PRO A 181 33.96 -26.31 -2.70
CA PRO A 181 33.98 -27.21 -3.85
C PRO A 181 35.39 -27.74 -4.05
N SER A 182 35.49 -29.04 -4.29
CA SER A 182 36.77 -29.70 -4.51
C SER A 182 37.41 -29.20 -5.81
N THR A 183 38.73 -29.31 -5.90
CA THR A 183 39.48 -28.87 -7.08
C THR A 183 39.02 -29.59 -8.36
N ASP A 184 38.58 -30.84 -8.22
CA ASP A 184 38.07 -31.67 -9.31
C ASP A 184 36.68 -31.22 -9.79
N GLU A 185 35.79 -30.82 -8.87
CA GLU A 185 34.46 -30.28 -9.22
C GLU A 185 34.58 -28.94 -9.93
N LEU A 186 35.52 -28.08 -9.51
CA LEU A 186 35.85 -26.83 -10.19
C LEU A 186 36.44 -27.07 -11.59
N ALA A 187 37.33 -28.05 -11.73
CA ALA A 187 37.90 -28.42 -13.02
C ALA A 187 36.83 -28.97 -13.98
N LYS A 188 35.91 -29.80 -13.47
CA LYS A 188 34.76 -30.31 -14.23
C LYS A 188 33.84 -29.18 -14.69
N LEU A 189 33.47 -28.26 -13.79
CA LEU A 189 32.67 -27.10 -14.15
C LEU A 189 33.34 -26.25 -15.24
N HIS A 190 34.64 -26.00 -15.11
CA HIS A 190 35.39 -25.24 -16.12
C HIS A 190 35.43 -25.95 -17.48
N HIS A 191 35.50 -27.29 -17.49
CA HIS A 191 35.39 -28.09 -18.70
C HIS A 191 33.97 -28.02 -19.32
N ASP A 192 32.93 -28.14 -18.51
CA ASP A 192 31.53 -28.13 -18.96
C ASP A 192 31.13 -26.75 -19.52
N LEU A 193 31.53 -25.67 -18.85
CA LEU A 193 31.29 -24.30 -19.30
C LEU A 193 32.01 -23.94 -20.60
N ARG A 194 33.11 -24.64 -20.93
CA ARG A 194 33.82 -24.45 -22.20
C ARG A 194 32.95 -24.80 -23.42
N THR A 195 31.98 -25.71 -23.26
CA THR A 195 31.08 -26.12 -24.34
C THR A 195 29.95 -25.12 -24.61
N LEU A 196 29.61 -24.27 -23.63
CA LEU A 196 28.55 -23.24 -23.76
C LEU A 196 29.01 -22.01 -24.57
N GLY A 197 30.31 -21.81 -24.73
CA GLY A 197 30.88 -20.75 -25.58
C GLY A 197 30.96 -21.09 -27.07
N ALA A 198 30.62 -22.32 -27.46
CA ALA A 198 30.68 -22.82 -28.84
C ALA A 198 29.29 -23.00 -29.48
N ILE A 199 28.26 -22.31 -28.98
CA ILE A 199 27.00 -22.18 -29.72
C ILE A 199 27.26 -21.16 -30.84
N GLU A 200 27.63 -21.69 -32.01
CA GLU A 200 27.65 -20.94 -33.26
C GLU A 200 26.28 -20.26 -33.44
N LEU A 201 26.29 -18.92 -33.43
CA LEU A 201 25.15 -18.13 -33.87
C LEU A 201 24.89 -18.48 -35.35
N PRO A 202 23.69 -18.98 -35.72
CA PRO A 202 23.40 -19.23 -37.12
C PRO A 202 23.44 -17.90 -37.90
N PRO A 203 24.02 -17.88 -39.11
CA PRO A 203 24.04 -16.68 -39.92
C PRO A 203 22.61 -16.32 -40.30
N HIS A 204 22.23 -15.07 -40.00
CA HIS A 204 20.98 -14.48 -40.46
C HIS A 204 20.85 -14.64 -41.99
N VAL A 205 19.77 -15.32 -42.40
CA VAL A 205 19.14 -15.20 -43.73
C VAL A 205 17.70 -14.78 -43.50
#